data_AF-M2ZA58-F1
#
_entry.id   AF-M2ZA58-F1
#
_cell.length_a   1.000
_cell.length_b   1.000
_cell.length_c   1.000
_cell.angle_alpha   90.00
_cell.angle_beta   90.00
_cell.angle_gamma   90.00
#
_symmetry.space_group_name_H-M   'P 1'
#
loop_
_entity.id
_entity.type
_entity.pdbx_description
1 polymer ?
#
loop_
_entity_poly.entity_id
_entity_poly.type
_entity_poly.pdbx_seq_one_letter_code
_entity_poly.pdbx_strand_id
1 'polypeptide(L)'
;MLAAIRREAERAGRDAGAVDVVLRVDASPGTNPSLIIDTLEEVEQLTGINHAFVELLLLAQDVTEAIDVATTLLYMADKGAHTQ
;
A
#
# COMPACT_ATOMS: atom_id res chain seq x y z
N MET A 1 15.81 -1.47 -2.57
CA MET A 1 15.67 -1.37 -4.04
C MET A 1 15.37 0.06 -4.50
N LEU A 2 14.29 0.69 -4.03
CA LEU A 2 13.92 2.07 -4.39
C LEU A 2 15.01 3.12 -4.12
N ALA A 3 15.65 3.06 -2.94
CA ALA A 3 16.77 3.94 -2.61
C ALA A 3 17.94 3.86 -3.61
N ALA A 4 18.18 2.68 -4.21
CA ALA A 4 19.22 2.54 -5.23
C ALA A 4 18.80 3.22 -6.55
N ILE A 5 17.53 3.07 -6.95
CA ILE A 5 16.99 3.72 -8.15
C ILE A 5 17.01 5.24 -8.00
N ARG A 6 16.58 5.76 -6.84
CA ARG A 6 16.61 7.20 -6.52
C ARG A 6 18.03 7.76 -6.56
N ARG A 7 18.99 7.06 -5.96
CA ARG A 7 20.40 7.46 -6.01
C ARG A 7 20.95 7.50 -7.44
N GLU A 8 20.60 6.55 -8.31
CA GLU A 8 21.03 6.61 -9.71
C GLU A 8 20.32 7.73 -10.48
N ALA A 9 19.07 8.07 -10.14
CA ALA A 9 18.39 9.24 -10.69
C ALA A 9 19.11 10.54 -10.31
N GLU A 10 19.50 10.71 -9.04
CA GLU A 10 20.29 11.85 -8.56
C GLU A 10 21.63 11.95 -9.30
N ARG A 11 22.35 10.82 -9.44
CA ARG A 11 23.63 10.77 -10.19
C ARG A 11 23.48 11.19 -11.65
N ALA A 12 22.32 10.92 -12.25
CA ALA A 12 22.00 11.32 -13.61
C ALA A 12 21.48 12.77 -13.71
N GLY A 13 21.45 13.53 -12.61
CA GLY A 13 20.91 14.89 -12.57
C GLY A 13 19.39 14.96 -12.73
N ARG A 14 18.68 13.86 -12.44
CA ARG A 14 17.22 13.77 -12.47
C ARG A 14 16.67 13.97 -11.05
N ASP A 15 15.45 14.45 -10.97
CA ASP A 15 14.70 14.47 -9.72
C ASP A 15 14.42 13.02 -9.26
N ALA A 16 14.96 12.64 -8.10
CA ALA A 16 14.68 11.34 -7.49
C ALA A 16 13.24 11.22 -6.98
N GLY A 17 12.60 12.35 -6.64
CA GLY A 17 11.20 12.41 -6.22
C GLY A 17 10.23 12.11 -7.36
N ALA A 18 10.65 12.28 -8.62
CA ALA A 18 9.85 11.94 -9.79
C ALA A 18 9.71 10.42 -10.01
N VAL A 19 10.48 9.59 -9.30
CA VAL A 19 10.35 8.13 -9.35
C VAL A 19 9.59 7.65 -8.13
N ASP A 20 8.36 7.22 -8.38
CA ASP A 20 7.45 6.70 -7.37
C ASP A 20 7.17 5.21 -7.55
N VAL A 21 6.63 4.58 -6.51
CA VAL A 21 6.32 3.15 -6.48
C VAL A 21 4.97 2.93 -5.83
N VAL A 22 4.16 2.08 -6.46
CA VAL A 22 2.92 1.57 -5.87
C VAL A 22 3.14 0.12 -5.47
N LEU A 23 2.92 -0.20 -4.20
CA LEU A 23 2.90 -1.57 -3.72
C LEU A 23 1.58 -2.24 -4.15
N ARG A 24 1.66 -3.30 -4.94
CA ARG A 24 0.50 -4.17 -5.20
C ARG A 24 0.40 -5.21 -4.10
N VAL A 25 -0.79 -5.31 -3.49
CA VAL A 25 -1.11 -6.29 -2.45
C VAL A 25 -2.11 -7.30 -3.01
N ASP A 26 -1.64 -8.52 -3.20
CA ASP A 26 -2.47 -9.65 -3.61
C ASP A 26 -2.71 -10.52 -2.36
N ALA A 27 -3.82 -10.28 -1.66
CA ALA A 27 -4.20 -11.02 -0.46
C ALA A 27 -5.05 -12.25 -0.81
N SER A 28 -4.96 -13.30 0.01
CA SER A 28 -5.81 -14.49 -0.15
C SER A 28 -7.24 -14.23 0.34
N PRO A 29 -8.26 -14.92 -0.20
CA PRO A 29 -9.62 -14.83 0.33
C PRO A 29 -9.69 -15.08 1.84
N GLY A 30 -10.51 -14.28 2.54
CA GLY A 30 -10.64 -14.37 3.99
C GLY A 30 -9.49 -13.75 4.80
N THR A 31 -8.52 -13.10 4.15
CA THR A 31 -7.50 -12.30 4.84
C THR A 31 -8.18 -11.17 5.60
N ASN A 32 -7.82 -11.00 6.89
CA ASN A 32 -8.36 -9.92 7.70
C ASN A 32 -7.85 -8.56 7.19
N PRO A 33 -8.73 -7.58 6.90
CA PRO A 33 -8.33 -6.23 6.51
C PRO A 33 -7.34 -5.54 7.45
N SER A 34 -7.38 -5.83 8.75
CA SER A 34 -6.43 -5.25 9.71
C SER A 34 -4.99 -5.66 9.42
N LEU A 35 -4.77 -6.92 9.06
CA LEU A 35 -3.44 -7.44 8.73
C LEU A 35 -2.88 -6.76 7.48
N ILE A 36 -3.75 -6.40 6.52
CA ILE A 36 -3.33 -5.66 5.32
C ILE A 36 -2.82 -4.28 5.74
N ILE A 37 -3.57 -3.55 6.57
CA ILE A 37 -3.15 -2.22 7.06
C ILE A 37 -1.85 -2.30 7.86
N ASP A 38 -1.76 -3.20 8.83
CA ASP A 38 -0.55 -3.38 9.65
C ASP A 38 0.68 -3.67 8.76
N THR A 39 0.51 -4.49 7.73
CA THR A 39 1.57 -4.81 6.77
C THR A 39 1.96 -3.58 5.94
N LEU A 40 0.99 -2.78 5.50
CA LEU A 40 1.26 -1.55 4.74
C LEU A 40 2.05 -0.54 5.57
N GLU A 41 1.71 -0.35 6.84
CA GLU A 41 2.44 0.52 7.76
C GLU A 41 3.88 0.04 7.97
N GLU A 42 4.10 -1.27 8.14
CA GLU A 42 5.43 -1.86 8.25
C GLU A 42 6.25 -1.63 6.96
N VAL A 43 5.65 -1.84 5.78
CA VAL A 43 6.34 -1.62 4.50
C VAL A 43 6.70 -0.14 4.32
N GLU A 44 5.82 0.79 4.68
CA GLU A 44 6.12 2.22 4.64
C GLU A 44 7.36 2.53 5.50
N GLN A 45 7.38 2.07 6.75
CA GLN A 45 8.50 2.30 7.66
C GLN A 45 9.82 1.71 7.14
N LEU A 46 9.78 0.52 6.54
CA LEU A 46 10.97 -0.18 6.06
C LEU A 46 11.49 0.33 4.72
N THR A 47 10.61 0.85 3.86
CA THR A 47 10.93 1.10 2.45
C THR A 47 10.68 2.52 1.96
N GLY A 48 9.88 3.29 2.69
CA GLY A 48 9.41 4.61 2.29
C GLY A 48 8.42 4.59 1.12
N ILE A 49 7.81 3.44 0.81
CA ILE A 49 6.71 3.32 -0.15
C ILE A 49 5.42 3.74 0.55
N ASN A 50 4.77 4.78 0.04
CA ASN A 50 3.59 5.44 0.62
C ASN A 50 2.32 5.23 -0.22
N HIS A 51 2.40 4.50 -1.34
CA HIS A 51 1.27 4.19 -2.20
C HIS A 51 1.07 2.68 -2.30
N ALA A 52 -0.18 2.25 -2.16
CA ALA A 52 -0.56 0.84 -2.29
C ALA A 52 -1.84 0.67 -3.11
N PHE A 53 -1.92 -0.47 -3.79
CA PHE A 53 -3.10 -0.95 -4.50
C PHE A 53 -3.43 -2.35 -3.96
N VAL A 54 -4.59 -2.50 -3.32
CA VAL A 54 -5.07 -3.78 -2.80
C VAL A 54 -6.00 -4.42 -3.83
N GLU A 55 -5.64 -5.62 -4.29
CA GLU A 55 -6.41 -6.35 -5.30
C GLU A 55 -7.63 -7.03 -4.66
N LEU A 56 -8.80 -6.43 -4.86
CA LEU A 56 -10.04 -6.93 -4.27
C LEU A 56 -10.59 -8.17 -4.99
N LEU A 57 -10.27 -8.37 -6.27
CA LEU A 57 -10.75 -9.53 -7.03
C LEU A 57 -10.18 -10.86 -6.51
N LEU A 58 -9.04 -10.81 -5.82
CA LEU A 58 -8.43 -11.99 -5.19
C LEU A 58 -8.84 -12.17 -3.72
N LEU A 59 -9.44 -11.12 -3.13
CA LEU A 59 -9.73 -11.05 -1.70
C LEU A 59 -11.21 -11.31 -1.39
N ALA A 60 -12.11 -10.78 -2.20
CA ALA A 60 -13.56 -10.88 -2.00
C ALA A 60 -14.18 -11.98 -2.87
N GLN A 61 -15.28 -12.59 -2.40
CA GLN A 61 -16.04 -13.61 -3.12
C GLN A 61 -17.02 -12.99 -4.14
N ASP A 62 -17.51 -11.78 -3.86
CA ASP A 62 -18.43 -11.06 -4.73
C ASP A 62 -18.26 -9.53 -4.62
N VAL A 63 -19.03 -8.80 -5.42
CA VAL A 63 -18.97 -7.33 -5.50
C VAL A 63 -19.39 -6.65 -4.19
N THR A 64 -20.33 -7.24 -3.45
CA THR A 64 -20.80 -6.68 -2.17
C THR A 64 -19.67 -6.78 -1.15
N GLU A 65 -19.07 -7.96 -1.03
CA GLU A 65 -17.93 -8.17 -0.14
C GLU A 65 -16.74 -7.28 -0.53
N ALA A 66 -16.48 -7.10 -1.83
CA ALA A 66 -15.42 -6.21 -2.30
C ALA A 66 -15.63 -4.75 -1.85
N ILE A 67 -16.87 -4.25 -1.90
CA ILE A 67 -17.22 -2.92 -1.42
C ILE A 67 -17.04 -2.82 0.10
N ASP A 68 -17.52 -3.81 0.86
CA ASP A 68 -17.39 -3.83 2.33
C ASP A 68 -15.92 -3.85 2.79
N VAL A 69 -15.08 -4.64 2.11
CA VAL A 69 -13.64 -4.67 2.34
C VAL A 69 -13.00 -3.33 1.99
N ALA A 70 -13.34 -2.73 0.85
CA ALA A 70 -12.81 -1.42 0.46
C ALA A 70 -13.18 -0.32 1.47
N THR A 71 -14.45 -0.28 1.90
CA THR A 71 -14.91 0.67 2.92
C THR A 71 -14.17 0.47 4.24
N THR A 72 -13.96 -0.78 4.65
CA THR A 72 -13.22 -1.10 5.87
C THR A 72 -11.76 -0.63 5.79
N LEU A 73 -11.06 -0.97 4.70
CA LEU A 73 -9.66 -0.57 4.50
C LEU A 73 -9.52 0.96 4.48
N LEU A 74 -10.41 1.68 3.77
CA LEU A 74 -10.39 3.15 3.73
C LEU A 74 -10.63 3.76 5.11
N TYR A 75 -11.59 3.23 5.87
CA TYR A 75 -11.87 3.69 7.23
C TYR A 75 -10.69 3.46 8.18
N MET A 76 -10.02 2.31 8.07
CA MET A 76 -8.86 1.99 8.89
C MET A 76 -7.66 2.84 8.54
N ALA A 77 -7.41 3.08 7.24
CA ALA A 77 -6.33 3.96 6.78
C ALA A 77 -6.53 5.40 7.27
N ASP A 78 -7.76 5.92 7.25
CA ASP A 78 -8.10 7.26 7.76
C ASP A 78 -7.88 7.35 9.29
N LYS A 79 -8.27 6.31 10.04
CA LYS A 79 -8.03 6.27 11.48
C LYS A 79 -6.56 6.16 11.85
N GLY A 80 -5.78 5.35 11.13
CA GLY A 80 -4.34 5.24 11.33
C GLY A 80 -3.63 6.61 11.18
N ALA A 81 -4.13 7.46 10.26
CA ALA A 81 -3.61 8.81 10.03
C ALA A 81 -3.91 9.83 11.14
N HIS A 82 -4.71 9.48 12.17
CA HIS A 82 -5.09 10.40 13.27
C HIS A 82 -4.55 9.98 14.65
N THR A 83 -3.80 8.88 14.72
CA THR A 83 -3.16 8.39 15.96
C THR A 83 -1.64 8.60 16.00
N GLN A 84 -1.07 9.28 15.00
CA GLN A 84 0.33 9.73 14.99
C GLN A 84 0.46 11.22 15.33
#